data_AF-A0A834KXF3-F1
#
_entry.id   AF-A0A834KXF3-F1
#
_cell.length_a   1.000
_cell.length_b   1.000
_cell.length_c   1.000
_cell.angle_alpha   90.00
_cell.angle_beta   90.00
_cell.angle_gamma   90.00
#
_symmetry.space_group_name_H-M   'P 1'
#
loop_
_entity.id
_entity.type
_entity.pdbx_description
1 polymer ?
#
loop_
_entity_poly.entity_id
_entity_poly.type
_entity_poly.pdbx_seq_one_letter_code
_entity_poly.pdbx_strand_id
1 'polypeptide(L)' 'MDLRSKCINALSQILMEQQAVIRFHVLLGKTATKTFKSTKNAYGNNRLSSAQVFEWFNRFIEEQVSLEDNERIERVAP' A
#
# COMPACT_ATOMS: atom_id res chain seq x y z
N MET A 1 21.49 -11.47 19.32
CA MET A 1 20.44 -11.37 18.28
C MET A 1 21.10 -11.68 16.94
N ASP A 2 20.70 -12.78 16.30
CA ASP A 2 21.31 -13.30 15.06
C ASP A 2 21.09 -12.37 13.86
N LEU A 3 22.04 -12.33 12.93
CA LEU A 3 21.98 -11.50 11.72
C LEU A 3 20.71 -11.81 10.90
N ARG A 4 20.29 -13.08 10.84
CA ARG A 4 19.06 -13.46 10.12
C ARG A 4 17.84 -12.77 10.70
N SER A 5 17.76 -12.67 12.03
CA SER A 5 16.66 -12.02 12.75
C SER A 5 16.65 -10.50 12.53
N LYS A 6 17.83 -9.88 12.50
CA LYS A 6 17.97 -8.45 12.14
C LYS A 6 17.54 -8.17 10.70
N CYS A 7 17.93 -9.04 9.75
CA CYS A 7 17.57 -8.90 8.35
C CYS A 7 16.05 -9.07 8.12
N ILE A 8 15.42 -10.05 8.78
CA ILE A 8 13.96 -10.25 8.68
C ILE A 8 13.20 -9.02 9.20
N ASN A 9 13.61 -8.47 10.34
CA ASN A 9 12.96 -7.29 10.91
C ASN A 9 13.16 -6.03 10.04
N ALA A 10 14.37 -5.84 9.49
CA ALA A 10 14.65 -4.74 8.58
C ALA A 10 13.89 -4.85 7.25
N LEU A 11 13.79 -6.05 6.67
CA LEU A 11 13.02 -6.30 5.46
C LEU A 11 11.51 -6.12 5.69
N SER A 12 11.01 -6.51 6.86
CA SER A 12 9.63 -6.27 7.29
C SER A 12 9.32 -4.77 7.42
N GLN A 13 10.25 -3.99 7.98
CA GLN A 13 10.10 -2.55 8.12
C GLN A 13 10.05 -1.84 6.75
N ILE A 14 10.94 -2.21 5.82
CA ILE A 14 11.00 -1.62 4.47
C ILE A 14 9.71 -1.92 3.67
N LEU A 15 9.18 -3.14 3.80
CA LEU A 15 7.94 -3.54 3.12
C LEU A 15 6.73 -2.74 3.65
N MET A 16 6.59 -2.63 4.97
CA MET A 16 5.48 -1.89 5.59
C MET A 16 5.50 -0.40 5.24
N GLU A 17 6.68 0.23 5.22
CA GLU A 17 6.81 1.65 4.87
C GLU A 17 6.33 1.93 3.43
N GLN A 18 6.77 1.11 2.47
CA GLN A 18 6.38 1.30 1.07
C GLN A 18 4.88 1.04 0.86
N GLN A 19 4.30 0.06 1.54
CA GLN A 19 2.85 -0.18 1.52
C GLN A 19 2.07 1.01 2.10
N ALA A 20 2.54 1.61 3.19
CA ALA A 20 1.92 2.80 3.77
C ALA A 20 1.94 3.99 2.80
N VAL A 21 3.05 4.20 2.07
CA VAL A 21 3.15 5.22 1.02
C VAL A 21 2.19 4.93 -0.15
N ILE A 22 2.06 3.67 -0.56
CA ILE A 22 1.09 3.28 -1.60
C ILE A 22 -0.33 3.58 -1.12
N ARG A 23 -0.70 3.17 0.10
CA ARG A 23 -2.02 3.45 0.69
C ARG A 23 -2.31 4.95 0.76
N PHE A 24 -1.32 5.74 1.19
CA PHE A 24 -1.44 7.20 1.22
C PHE A 24 -1.67 7.79 -0.18
N HIS A 25 -1.00 7.28 -1.21
CA HIS A 25 -1.25 7.72 -2.58
C HIS A 25 -2.63 7.35 -3.10
N VAL A 26 -3.19 6.22 -2.67
CA VAL A 26 -4.58 5.83 -2.98
C VAL A 26 -5.55 6.82 -2.33
N LEU A 27 -5.36 7.15 -1.05
CA LEU A 27 -6.17 8.16 -0.33
C LEU A 27 -6.09 9.55 -0.99
N LEU A 28 -4.95 9.90 -1.59
CA LEU A 28 -4.79 11.14 -2.37
C LEU A 28 -5.39 11.08 -3.79
N GLY A 29 -6.04 9.98 -4.18
CA GLY A 29 -6.61 9.81 -5.51
C GLY A 29 -5.57 9.76 -6.64
N LYS A 30 -4.31 9.42 -6.35
CA LYS A 30 -3.29 9.27 -7.40
C LYS A 30 -3.55 7.99 -8.20
N THR A 31 -3.04 7.92 -9.42
CA THR A 31 -3.09 6.67 -10.20
C THR A 31 -1.94 5.73 -9.84
N ALA A 32 -2.14 4.42 -9.99
CA ALA A 32 -1.11 3.41 -9.75
C ALA A 32 0.21 3.69 -10.52
N THR A 33 0.13 4.17 -11.76
CA THR A 33 1.30 4.55 -12.56
C THR A 33 2.07 5.73 -11.95
N LYS A 34 1.37 6.76 -11.46
CA LYS A 34 1.99 7.90 -10.76
C LYS A 34 2.62 7.44 -9.45
N THR A 35 1.93 6.57 -8.70
CA THR A 35 2.44 5.96 -7.47
C THR A 35 3.73 5.19 -7.72
N PHE A 36 3.77 4.35 -8.75
CA PHE A 36 4.96 3.58 -9.14
C PHE A 36 6.14 4.47 -9.54
N LYS A 37 5.88 5.59 -10.24
CA LYS A 37 6.92 6.57 -10.57
C LYS A 37 7.46 7.25 -9.31
N SER A 38 6.58 7.64 -8.39
CA SER A 38 6.99 8.23 -7.10
C SER A 38 7.80 7.25 -6.24
N THR A 39 7.37 6.00 -6.10
CA THR A 39 8.11 4.99 -5.34
C THR A 39 9.44 4.63 -6.01
N LYS A 40 9.52 4.66 -7.35
CA LYS A 40 10.79 4.54 -8.07
C LYS A 40 11.77 5.65 -7.70
N ASN A 41 11.30 6.89 -7.63
CA ASN A 41 12.15 8.03 -7.31
C ASN A 41 12.58 8.03 -5.84
N ALA A 42 11.70 7.63 -4.91
CA ALA A 42 12.00 7.64 -3.48
C ALA A 42 12.91 6.47 -3.04
N TYR A 43 12.63 5.26 -3.51
CA TYR A 43 13.28 4.03 -3.02
C TYR A 43 14.32 3.43 -3.98
N GLY A 44 14.42 3.95 -5.21
CA GLY A 44 15.40 3.52 -6.19
C GLY A 44 15.33 2.01 -6.48
N ASN A 45 16.44 1.30 -6.27
CA ASN A 45 16.50 -0.16 -6.49
C ASN A 45 15.89 -0.96 -5.33
N ASN A 46 15.71 -0.37 -4.16
CA ASN A 46 15.13 -1.04 -2.98
C ASN A 46 13.60 -0.92 -2.94
N ARG A 47 12.97 -0.71 -4.10
CA ARG A 47 11.54 -0.52 -4.21
C ARG A 47 10.81 -1.83 -4.49
N LEU A 48 9.52 -1.85 -4.18
CA LEU A 48 8.61 -2.88 -4.68
C LEU A 48 8.58 -2.91 -6.22
N SER A 49 8.47 -4.11 -6.78
CA SER A 49 8.30 -4.30 -8.22
C SER A 49 7.01 -3.63 -8.71
N SER A 50 6.90 -3.43 -10.03
CA SER A 50 5.65 -2.88 -10.62
C SER A 50 4.45 -3.71 -10.22
N ALA A 51 4.53 -5.02 -10.42
CA ALA A 51 3.46 -5.96 -10.08
C ALA A 51 3.00 -5.80 -8.63
N GLN A 52 3.94 -5.76 -7.67
CA GLN A 52 3.62 -5.56 -6.26
C GLN A 52 2.97 -4.20 -5.98
N VAL A 53 3.43 -3.12 -6.60
CA VAL A 53 2.81 -1.79 -6.44
C VAL A 53 1.38 -1.80 -6.95
N PHE A 54 1.11 -2.38 -8.12
CA PHE A 54 -0.25 -2.47 -8.67
C PHE A 54 -1.16 -3.36 -7.82
N GLU A 55 -0.66 -4.50 -7.34
CA GLU A 55 -1.40 -5.41 -6.45
C GLU A 55 -1.83 -4.69 -5.16
N TRP A 56 -0.89 -4.06 -4.45
CA TRP A 56 -1.22 -3.32 -3.23
C TRP A 56 -2.14 -2.12 -3.51
N PHE A 57 -1.91 -1.42 -4.62
CA PHE A 57 -2.76 -0.28 -5.00
C PHE A 57 -4.22 -0.71 -5.20
N ASN A 58 -4.46 -1.82 -5.91
CA ASN A 58 -5.81 -2.34 -6.12
C ASN A 58 -6.45 -2.84 -4.82
N ARG A 59 -5.69 -3.58 -3.98
CA ARG A 59 -6.18 -4.00 -2.66
C ARG A 59 -6.66 -2.83 -1.81
N PHE A 60 -5.91 -1.73 -1.77
CA PHE A 60 -6.29 -0.55 -1.00
C PHE A 60 -7.48 0.23 -1.59
N ILE A 61 -7.74 0.10 -2.89
CA ILE A 61 -8.98 0.61 -3.49
C ILE A 61 -10.16 -0.27 -3.04
N GLU A 62 -10.03 -1.60 -3.15
CA GLU A 62 -11.06 -2.56 -2.73
C GLU A 62 -11.39 -2.42 -1.23
N GLU A 63 -10.38 -2.28 -0.37
CA GLU A 63 -10.55 -2.02 1.07
C GLU A 63 -11.31 -0.71 1.33
N GLN A 64 -11.04 0.35 0.56
CA GLN A 64 -11.78 1.63 0.72
C GLN A 64 -13.23 1.51 0.29
N VAL A 65 -13.49 0.87 -0.86
CA VAL A 65 -14.86 0.60 -1.33
C VAL A 65 -15.63 -0.23 -0.30
N SER A 66 -15.00 -1.26 0.26
CA SER A 66 -15.62 -2.11 1.28
C SER A 66 -15.98 -1.34 2.57
N LEU A 67 -15.18 -0.34 2.97
CA LEU A 67 -15.48 0.47 4.15
C LEU A 67 -16.63 1.46 3.90
N GLU A 68 -16.64 2.10 2.73
CA GLU A 68 -17.73 3.00 2.31
C GLU A 68 -19.06 2.25 2.14
N ASP A 69 -19.04 1.06 1.57
CA ASP A 69 -20.22 0.22 1.39
C ASP A 69 -20.80 -0.26 2.73
N ASN A 70 -19.96 -0.59 3.71
CA ASN A 70 -20.43 -0.96 5.05
C ASN A 70 -21.11 0.23 5.76
N GLU A 71 -20.54 1.44 5.65
CA GLU A 71 -21.14 2.66 6.22
C GLU A 71 -22.47 3.03 5.55
N ARG A 72 -22.65 2.65 4.28
CA ARG A 72 -23.91 2.87 3.55
C ARG A 72 -25.00 1.87 3.95
N ILE A 73 -24.65 0.64 4.28
CA ILE A 73 -25.61 -0.39 4.71
C ILE A 73 -26.18 -0.07 6.11
N GLU A 74 -25.38 0.50 7.01
CA GLU A 74 -25.83 0.86 8.37
C GLU A 74 -26.86 2.02 8.40
N ARG A 75 -26.96 2.83 7.34
CA ARG A 75 -27.97 3.89 7.22
C ARG A 75 -29.29 3.45 6.57
N VAL A 76 -29.41 2.17 6.22
CA VAL A 76 -30.65 1.56 5.70
C VAL A 76 -31.08 0.43 6.62
N ALA A 77 -31.19 0.72 7.91
CA ALA A 77 -31.97 -0.09 8.83
C ALA A 77 -33.35 0.60 9.02
N PRO A 78 -34.48 -0.10 8.79
CA PRO A 78 -35.82 0.44 8.99
C PRO A 78 -36.17 0.72 10.46
#